data_AF-A0A6B3HNU2-F1
#
_entry.id   AF-A0A6B3HNU2-F1
#
_cell.length_a   1.000
_cell.length_b   1.000
_cell.length_c   1.000
_cell.angle_alpha   90.00
_cell.angle_beta   90.00
_cell.angle_gamma   90.00
#
_symmetry.space_group_name_H-M   'P 1'
#
loop_
_entity.id
_entity.type
_entity.pdbx_description
1 polymer ?
#
loop_
_entity_poly.entity_id
_entity_poly.type
_entity_poly.pdbx_seq_one_letter_code
_entity_poly.pdbx_strand_id
1 'polypeptide(L)'
;VGFGDPAQPVLVDPFAGGAPLTGEDADLLVAGATGARLEPSMLTPARPLEIVLRILNNIRAWATARPERTDVALWAVELSLLLPSHPARLRYERAQLLVQRGEFQRGAAEMEEYAEVLDTIEPTTAESVRRK
;
A
#
# COMPACT_ATOMS: atom_id res chain seq x y z
N VAL A 1 -6.50 16.63 6.92
CA VAL A 1 -6.30 16.19 8.32
C VAL A 1 -7.31 16.93 9.17
N GLY A 2 -7.97 16.25 10.12
CA GLY A 2 -8.93 16.86 11.03
C GLY A 2 -8.30 17.26 12.37
N PHE A 3 -8.71 18.40 12.90
CA PHE A 3 -8.31 18.91 14.22
C PHE A 3 -9.54 19.27 15.07
N GLY A 4 -9.39 19.20 16.39
CA GLY A 4 -10.46 19.59 17.33
C GLY A 4 -11.40 18.43 17.69
N ASP A 5 -12.66 18.76 17.92
CA ASP A 5 -13.71 17.79 18.28
C ASP A 5 -13.91 16.78 17.13
N PRO A 6 -13.75 15.46 17.35
CA PRO A 6 -14.00 14.44 16.33
C PRO A 6 -15.43 14.45 15.76
N ALA A 7 -16.43 14.98 16.48
CA ALA A 7 -17.78 15.11 15.98
C ALA A 7 -17.95 16.27 14.99
N GLN A 8 -17.07 17.29 15.07
CA GLN A 8 -17.08 18.48 14.22
C GLN A 8 -15.64 18.93 13.90
N PRO A 9 -14.86 18.11 13.18
CA PRO A 9 -13.45 18.38 12.97
C PRO A 9 -13.26 19.56 12.03
N VAL A 10 -12.27 20.40 12.32
CA VAL A 10 -11.76 21.38 11.37
C VAL A 10 -10.80 20.65 10.42
N LEU A 11 -11.17 20.60 9.14
CA LEU A 11 -10.35 19.96 8.11
C LEU A 11 -9.36 20.96 7.53
N VAL A 12 -8.11 20.52 7.38
CA VAL A 12 -7.06 21.29 6.68
C VAL A 12 -6.27 20.40 5.72
N ASP A 13 -5.71 21.01 4.68
CA ASP A 13 -4.84 20.33 3.72
C ASP A 13 -3.38 20.33 4.22
N PRO A 14 -2.79 19.16 4.56
CA PRO A 14 -1.40 19.08 4.98
C PRO A 14 -0.39 19.36 3.84
N PHE A 15 -0.81 19.30 2.58
CA PHE A 15 0.03 19.56 1.42
C PHE A 15 -0.04 21.01 0.93
N ALA A 16 -1.05 21.77 1.36
CA ALA A 16 -1.21 23.19 1.10
C ALA A 16 -0.97 24.04 2.36
N GLY A 17 0.00 23.65 3.20
CA GLY A 17 0.43 24.42 4.37
C GLY A 17 -0.62 24.55 5.47
N GLY A 18 -1.62 23.66 5.53
CA GLY A 18 -2.70 23.73 6.51
C GLY A 18 -3.86 24.64 6.10
N ALA A 19 -4.01 24.92 4.81
CA ALA A 19 -5.18 25.66 4.30
C ALA A 19 -6.49 24.97 4.75
N PRO A 20 -7.48 25.73 5.25
CA PRO A 20 -8.78 25.16 5.63
C PRO A 20 -9.45 24.49 4.44
N LEU A 21 -10.09 23.35 4.70
CA LEU A 21 -10.88 22.61 3.72
C LEU A 21 -12.35 22.63 4.13
N THR A 22 -13.22 22.96 3.18
CA THR A 22 -14.65 22.68 3.32
C THR A 22 -14.92 21.18 3.16
N GLY A 23 -16.14 20.74 3.49
CA GLY A 23 -16.55 19.36 3.25
C GLY A 23 -16.50 18.97 1.77
N GLU A 24 -16.84 19.91 0.87
CA GLU A 24 -16.78 19.69 -0.59
C GLU A 24 -15.32 19.59 -1.07
N ASP A 25 -14.42 20.46 -0.57
CA ASP A 25 -13.00 20.39 -0.92
C ASP A 25 -12.39 19.05 -0.48
N ALA A 26 -12.74 18.59 0.73
CA ALA A 26 -12.28 17.31 1.25
C ALA A 26 -12.81 16.12 0.42
N ASP A 27 -14.07 16.16 0.00
CA ASP A 27 -14.66 15.12 -0.86
C ASP A 27 -13.97 15.06 -2.23
N LEU A 28 -13.71 16.22 -2.84
CA LEU A 28 -12.98 16.31 -4.11
C LEU A 28 -11.54 15.76 -3.99
N LEU A 29 -10.84 16.08 -2.91
CA LEU A 29 -9.49 15.56 -2.66
C LEU A 29 -9.48 14.04 -2.51
N VAL A 30 -10.45 13.47 -1.78
CA VAL A 30 -10.55 12.02 -1.57
C VAL A 30 -10.91 11.31 -2.87
N ALA A 31 -11.89 11.84 -3.62
CA ALA A 31 -12.27 11.31 -4.93
C ALA A 31 -11.10 11.34 -5.92
N GLY A 32 -10.33 12.43 -5.96
CA GLY A 32 -9.16 12.55 -6.82
C GLY A 32 -8.02 11.58 -6.44
N ALA A 33 -7.81 11.34 -5.15
CA ALA A 33 -6.71 10.49 -4.67
C ALA A 33 -7.04 8.99 -4.67
N THR A 34 -8.31 8.63 -4.42
CA THR A 34 -8.73 7.24 -4.18
C THR A 34 -9.72 6.69 -5.22
N GLY A 35 -10.36 7.57 -5.99
CA GLY A 35 -11.48 7.21 -6.86
C GLY A 35 -12.80 6.94 -6.13
N ALA A 36 -12.84 7.09 -4.80
CA ALA A 36 -14.02 6.88 -3.96
C ALA A 36 -14.47 8.19 -3.29
N ARG A 37 -15.75 8.24 -2.90
CA ARG A 37 -16.30 9.36 -2.11
C ARG A 37 -15.70 9.38 -0.70
N LEU A 38 -15.58 10.56 -0.10
CA LEU A 38 -15.26 10.69 1.32
C LEU A 38 -16.35 10.04 2.18
N GLU A 39 -15.93 9.07 2.99
CA GLU A 39 -16.75 8.44 4.02
C GLU A 39 -16.32 8.91 5.42
N PRO A 40 -17.24 9.00 6.40
CA PRO A 40 -16.89 9.38 7.77
C PRO A 40 -15.80 8.49 8.41
N SER A 41 -15.76 7.22 8.03
CA SER A 41 -14.74 6.25 8.46
C SER A 41 -13.31 6.69 8.08
N MET A 42 -13.14 7.42 6.97
CA MET A 42 -11.85 7.93 6.49
C MET A 42 -11.30 9.10 7.32
N LEU A 43 -12.14 9.73 8.15
CA LEU A 43 -11.75 10.80 9.06
C LEU A 43 -11.39 10.27 10.46
N THR A 44 -11.53 8.97 10.69
CA THR A 44 -11.10 8.36 11.96
C THR A 44 -9.57 8.39 12.07
N PRO A 45 -9.01 8.68 13.25
CA PRO A 45 -7.57 8.66 13.44
C PRO A 45 -6.99 7.27 13.14
N ALA A 46 -5.98 7.22 12.26
CA ALA A 46 -5.28 5.99 11.95
C ALA A 46 -4.54 5.44 13.18
N ARG A 47 -4.57 4.13 13.36
CA ARG A 47 -3.81 3.44 14.39
C ARG A 47 -2.30 3.45 14.07
N PRO A 48 -1.42 3.29 15.07
CA PRO A 48 0.03 3.36 14.86
C PRO A 48 0.54 2.45 13.74
N LEU A 49 0.07 1.20 13.66
CA LEU A 49 0.51 0.26 12.61
C LEU A 49 -0.05 0.61 11.22
N GLU A 50 -1.20 1.27 11.14
CA GLU A 50 -1.73 1.78 9.86
C GLU A 50 -0.89 2.95 9.35
N ILE A 51 -0.39 3.80 10.26
CA ILE A 51 0.55 4.86 9.93
C ILE A 51 1.87 4.27 9.42
N VAL A 52 2.41 3.24 10.09
CA VAL A 52 3.63 2.54 9.65
C VAL A 52 3.44 1.95 8.26
N LEU A 53 2.34 1.23 8.01
CA LEU A 53 2.05 0.66 6.70
C LEU A 53 1.93 1.76 5.62
N ARG A 54 1.30 2.90 5.93
CA ARG A 54 1.21 4.05 5.02
C ARG A 54 2.59 4.61 4.68
N ILE A 55 3.47 4.78 5.68
CA ILE A 55 4.84 5.26 5.45
C ILE A 55 5.63 4.28 4.56
N LEU A 56 5.54 2.98 4.85
CA LEU A 56 6.19 1.95 4.03
C LEU A 56 5.64 1.92 2.60
N ASN A 57 4.32 2.09 2.41
CA ASN A 57 3.71 2.23 1.09
C ASN A 57 4.24 3.44 0.33
N ASN A 58 4.45 4.58 1.00
CA ASN A 58 5.03 5.78 0.37
C ASN A 58 6.48 5.53 -0.07
N ILE A 59 7.29 4.90 0.78
CA ILE A 59 8.69 4.54 0.46
C ILE A 59 8.71 3.56 -0.72
N ARG A 60 7.81 2.56 -0.73
CA ARG A 60 7.67 1.61 -1.83
C ARG A 60 7.32 2.30 -3.14
N ALA A 61 6.28 3.14 -3.14
CA ALA A 61 5.88 3.90 -4.33
C ALA A 61 7.01 4.78 -4.87
N TRP A 62 7.81 5.39 -3.99
CA TRP A 62 9.01 6.13 -4.38
C TRP A 62 10.08 5.22 -5.01
N ALA A 63 10.33 4.04 -4.42
CA ALA A 63 11.35 3.11 -4.89
C ALA A 63 10.98 2.42 -6.21
N THR A 64 9.71 2.04 -6.42
CA THR A 64 9.25 1.31 -7.62
C THR A 64 9.52 2.07 -8.92
N ALA A 65 9.52 3.41 -8.90
CA ALA A 65 9.83 4.22 -10.07
C ALA A 65 11.34 4.27 -10.43
N ARG A 66 12.21 3.59 -9.67
CA ARG A 66 13.68 3.70 -9.72
C ARG A 66 14.34 2.31 -9.70
N PRO A 67 14.71 1.74 -10.86
CA PRO A 67 15.31 0.40 -10.94
C PRO A 67 16.58 0.22 -10.08
N GLU A 68 17.34 1.30 -9.87
CA GLU A 68 18.51 1.32 -9.01
C GLU A 68 18.18 1.25 -7.50
N ARG A 69 16.91 1.35 -7.12
CA ARG A 69 16.40 1.31 -5.75
C ARG A 69 15.61 0.05 -5.42
N THR A 70 15.87 -1.05 -6.12
CA THR A 70 15.28 -2.37 -5.82
C THR A 70 15.59 -2.85 -4.40
N ASP A 71 16.71 -2.42 -3.81
CA ASP A 71 17.06 -2.66 -2.41
C ASP A 71 16.06 -2.01 -1.45
N VAL A 72 15.74 -0.73 -1.67
CA VAL A 72 14.78 0.02 -0.86
C VAL A 72 13.36 -0.52 -1.05
N ALA A 73 12.99 -0.85 -2.29
CA ALA A 73 11.70 -1.48 -2.58
C ALA A 73 11.55 -2.82 -1.83
N LEU A 74 12.57 -3.68 -1.88
CA LEU A 74 12.56 -4.98 -1.21
C LEU A 74 12.46 -4.80 0.31
N TRP A 75 13.28 -3.92 0.90
CA TRP A 75 13.25 -3.62 2.32
C TRP A 75 11.87 -3.12 2.79
N ALA A 76 11.24 -2.21 2.04
CA ALA A 76 9.93 -1.69 2.38
C ALA A 76 8.84 -2.77 2.34
N VAL A 77 8.90 -3.67 1.36
CA VAL A 77 7.98 -4.82 1.26
C VAL A 77 8.20 -5.80 2.41
N GLU A 78 9.44 -6.14 2.73
CA GLU A 78 9.78 -7.07 3.81
C GLU A 78 9.31 -6.55 5.17
N LEU A 79 9.53 -5.27 5.47
CA LEU A 79 8.98 -4.66 6.68
C LEU A 79 7.46 -4.64 6.71
N SER A 80 6.81 -4.42 5.56
CA SER A 80 5.34 -4.42 5.47
C SER A 80 4.77 -5.81 5.76
N LEU A 81 5.44 -6.87 5.32
CA LEU A 81 5.05 -8.26 5.57
C LEU A 81 5.18 -8.68 7.04
N LEU A 82 5.97 -7.97 7.84
CA LEU A 82 6.06 -8.18 9.30
C LEU A 82 4.86 -7.61 10.06
N LEU A 83 4.04 -6.74 9.44
CA LEU A 83 2.88 -6.17 10.10
C LEU A 83 1.77 -7.22 10.23
N PRO A 84 1.01 -7.25 11.35
CA PRO A 84 -0.05 -8.24 11.56
C PRO A 84 -1.15 -8.24 10.50
N SER A 85 -1.40 -7.08 9.88
CA SER A 85 -2.33 -6.93 8.77
C SER A 85 -1.60 -6.24 7.63
N HIS A 86 -1.55 -6.91 6.47
CA HIS A 86 -0.89 -6.42 5.27
C HIS A 86 -1.58 -6.99 4.01
N PRO A 87 -1.49 -6.31 2.86
CA PRO A 87 -2.04 -6.84 1.62
C PRO A 87 -1.32 -8.13 1.18
N ALA A 88 -2.08 -9.18 0.86
CA ALA A 88 -1.53 -10.46 0.40
C ALA A 88 -0.62 -10.30 -0.85
N ARG A 89 -0.97 -9.35 -1.73
CA ARG A 89 -0.21 -9.01 -2.95
C ARG A 89 1.25 -8.64 -2.69
N LEU A 90 1.61 -8.22 -1.47
CA LEU A 90 3.00 -7.91 -1.12
C LEU A 90 3.94 -9.13 -1.21
N ARG A 91 3.42 -10.36 -1.04
CA ARG A 91 4.22 -11.58 -1.20
C ARG A 91 4.66 -11.74 -2.65
N TYR A 92 3.75 -11.51 -3.58
CA TYR A 92 4.06 -11.52 -5.00
C TYR A 92 5.05 -10.41 -5.38
N GLU A 93 4.86 -9.20 -4.84
CA GLU A 93 5.78 -8.09 -5.10
C GLU A 93 7.20 -8.40 -4.58
N ARG A 94 7.33 -9.01 -3.40
CA ARG A 94 8.62 -9.48 -2.87
C ARG A 94 9.29 -10.48 -3.81
N ALA A 95 8.53 -11.47 -4.28
CA ALA A 95 9.02 -12.48 -5.21
C ALA A 95 9.55 -11.87 -6.51
N GLN A 96 8.84 -10.88 -7.07
CA GLN A 96 9.30 -10.13 -8.25
C GLN A 96 10.60 -9.35 -7.98
N LEU A 97 10.73 -8.72 -6.82
CA LEU A 97 11.93 -7.97 -6.44
C LEU A 97 13.14 -8.89 -6.24
N LEU A 98 12.94 -10.11 -5.69
CA LEU A 98 13.99 -11.12 -5.58
C LEU A 98 14.49 -11.53 -6.97
N VAL A 99 13.60 -11.81 -7.92
CA VAL A 99 13.96 -12.09 -9.32
C VAL A 99 14.75 -10.94 -9.95
N GLN A 100 14.29 -9.69 -9.78
CA GLN A 100 14.98 -8.50 -10.32
C GLN A 100 16.41 -8.34 -9.77
N ARG A 101 16.65 -8.82 -8.55
CA ARG A 101 17.96 -8.78 -7.89
C ARG A 101 18.83 -10.02 -8.16
N GLY A 102 18.35 -10.95 -8.98
CA GLY A 102 19.07 -12.18 -9.36
C GLY A 102 18.85 -13.37 -8.42
N GLU A 103 17.97 -13.25 -7.42
CA GLU A 103 17.61 -14.36 -6.51
C GLU A 103 16.50 -15.22 -7.12
N PHE A 104 16.76 -15.78 -8.30
CA PHE A 104 15.74 -16.45 -9.13
C PHE A 104 15.04 -17.62 -8.44
N GLN A 105 15.79 -18.51 -7.79
CA GLN A 105 15.22 -19.69 -7.12
C GLN A 105 14.32 -19.32 -5.96
N ARG A 106 14.74 -18.35 -5.14
CA ARG A 106 13.94 -17.82 -4.03
C ARG A 106 12.71 -17.09 -4.53
N GLY A 107 12.87 -16.25 -5.55
CA GLY A 107 11.75 -15.56 -6.17
C GLY A 107 10.70 -16.52 -6.74
N ALA A 108 11.14 -17.56 -7.47
CA ALA A 108 10.22 -18.56 -8.02
C ALA A 108 9.46 -19.33 -6.93
N ALA A 109 10.14 -19.74 -5.85
CA ALA A 109 9.49 -20.42 -4.72
C ALA A 109 8.41 -19.54 -4.07
N GLU A 110 8.69 -18.26 -3.85
CA GLU A 110 7.71 -17.32 -3.28
C GLU A 110 6.54 -17.02 -4.24
N MET A 111 6.76 -17.06 -5.56
CA MET A 111 5.66 -16.98 -6.53
C MET A 111 4.76 -18.21 -6.50
N GLU A 112 5.32 -19.41 -6.33
CA GLU A 112 4.52 -20.64 -6.20
C GLU A 112 3.69 -20.61 -4.92
N GLU A 113 4.28 -20.30 -3.76
CA GLU A 113 3.55 -20.16 -2.50
C GLU A 113 2.40 -19.14 -2.61
N TYR A 114 2.64 -18.02 -3.30
CA TYR A 114 1.59 -17.04 -3.54
C TYR A 114 0.49 -17.56 -4.47
N ALA A 115 0.86 -18.31 -5.53
CA ALA A 115 -0.09 -18.92 -6.43
C ALA A 115 -0.96 -19.97 -5.72
N GLU A 116 -0.39 -20.79 -4.83
CA GLU A 116 -1.15 -21.75 -4.02
C GLU A 116 -2.22 -21.08 -3.15
N VAL A 117 -1.89 -19.95 -2.53
CA VAL A 117 -2.87 -19.16 -1.76
C VAL A 117 -3.98 -18.61 -2.65
N LEU A 118 -3.62 -18.10 -3.84
CA LEU A 118 -4.59 -17.57 -4.79
C LEU A 118 -5.46 -18.64 -5.45
N ASP A 119 -4.97 -19.88 -5.58
CA ASP A 119 -5.63 -20.94 -6.33
C ASP A 119 -7.07 -21.19 -5.86
N THR A 120 -7.31 -20.98 -4.56
CA THR A 120 -8.64 -21.14 -3.94
C THR A 120 -9.62 -20.01 -4.23
N ILE A 121 -9.13 -18.83 -4.64
CA ILE A 121 -9.92 -17.59 -4.80
C ILE A 121 -9.98 -17.17 -6.28
N GLU A 122 -8.84 -17.19 -6.97
CA GLU A 122 -8.66 -16.79 -8.37
C GLU A 122 -7.71 -17.77 -9.12
N PRO A 123 -8.21 -18.93 -9.56
CA PRO A 123 -7.39 -19.97 -10.19
C PRO A 123 -6.65 -19.51 -11.45
N THR A 124 -7.27 -18.64 -12.26
CA THR A 124 -6.67 -18.11 -13.50
C THR A 124 -5.51 -17.16 -13.21
N THR A 125 -5.60 -16.35 -12.15
CA THR A 125 -4.52 -15.50 -11.66
C THR A 125 -3.37 -16.37 -11.13
N ALA A 126 -3.67 -17.43 -10.37
CA ALA A 126 -2.68 -18.38 -9.85
C ALA A 126 -1.87 -19.04 -10.98
N GLU A 127 -2.53 -19.57 -12.02
CA GLU A 127 -1.85 -20.17 -13.16
C GLU A 127 -0.95 -19.16 -13.90
N SER A 128 -1.38 -17.91 -14.02
CA SER A 128 -0.59 -16.85 -14.66
C SER A 128 0.67 -16.52 -13.85
N VAL A 129 0.61 -16.61 -12.52
CA VAL A 129 1.76 -16.42 -11.63
C VAL A 129 2.76 -17.56 -11.79
N ARG A 130 2.31 -18.81 -11.85
CA ARG A 130 3.18 -20.00 -12.01
C ARG A 130 3.99 -20.03 -13.31
N ARG A 131 3.53 -19.31 -14.35
CA ARG A 131 4.14 -19.29 -15.68
C ARG A 131 5.15 -18.16 -15.90
N LYS A 132 5.39 -17.28 -14.91
CA LYS A 132 6.39 -16.19 -15.00
C LYS A 132 7.77 -16.64 -14.58
#